data_AF-A0A0D0DQR7-F1
#
_entry.id   AF-A0A0D0DQR7-F1
#
_cell.length_a   1.000
_cell.length_b   1.000
_cell.length_c   1.000
_cell.angle_alpha   90.00
_cell.angle_beta   90.00
_cell.angle_gamma   90.00
#
_symmetry.space_group_name_H-M   'P 1'
#
loop_
_entity.id
_entity.type
_entity.pdbx_description
1 polymer ?
#
loop_
_entity_poly.entity_id
_entity_poly.type
_entity_poly.pdbx_seq_one_letter_code
_entity_poly.pdbx_strand_id
1 'polypeptide(L)' 'NVNIQHDCMVAMCSGLRRVREQQEHVATTRMKTVTKHAAVNAYILNMHALHNYHRIAAVVP' A
#
# COMPACT_ATOMS: atom_id res chain seq x y z
N ASN A 1 8.72 -9.66 -2.33
CA ASN A 1 7.95 -8.41 -2.17
C ASN A 1 6.50 -8.81 -1.94
N VAL A 2 5.95 -8.64 -0.72
CA VAL A 2 4.55 -9.00 -0.44
C VAL A 2 3.70 -7.79 -0.80
N ASN A 3 2.69 -7.97 -1.66
CA ASN A 3 1.80 -6.87 -2.05
C ASN A 3 0.81 -6.53 -0.92
N ILE A 4 1.33 -5.89 0.12
CA ILE A 4 0.60 -5.45 1.31
C ILE A 4 0.19 -4.00 1.07
N GLN A 5 -1.09 -3.71 1.25
CA GLN A 5 -1.65 -2.36 1.15
C GLN A 5 -2.11 -1.90 2.53
N HIS A 6 -1.95 -0.62 2.85
CA HIS A 6 -2.43 -0.07 4.13
C HIS A 6 -3.94 0.15 4.07
N ASP A 7 -4.68 -0.36 5.06
CA ASP A 7 -6.12 -0.13 5.16
C ASP A 7 -6.37 1.27 5.71
N CYS A 8 -6.45 2.23 4.79
CA CYS A 8 -6.63 3.63 5.14
C CYS A 8 -8.01 3.92 5.74
N MET A 9 -9.02 3.12 5.42
CA MET A 9 -10.37 3.30 5.93
C MET A 9 -10.44 2.89 7.39
N VAL A 10 -9.93 1.70 7.72
CA VAL A 10 -9.87 1.21 9.11
C VAL A 10 -8.94 2.08 9.96
N ALA A 11 -7.78 2.48 9.42
CA ALA A 11 -6.83 3.34 10.12
C ALA A 11 -7.25 4.82 10.21
N MET A 12 -8.38 5.20 9.59
CA MET A 12 -8.87 6.59 9.52
C MET A 12 -7.79 7.57 9.07
N CYS A 13 -6.99 7.17 8.08
CA CYS A 13 -5.94 8.00 7.52
C CYS A 13 -6.54 9.29 6.97
N SER A 14 -6.01 10.43 7.38
CA SER A 14 -6.53 11.74 7.00
C SER A 14 -5.43 12.71 6.63
N GLY A 15 -5.78 13.65 5.76
CA GLY A 15 -4.85 14.63 5.24
C GLY A 15 -4.06 14.13 4.02
N LEU A 16 -3.65 15.12 3.22
CA LEU A 16 -2.87 14.91 2.01
C LEU A 16 -1.49 15.55 2.19
N ARG A 17 -0.47 14.94 1.61
CA ARG A 17 0.87 15.54 1.50
C ARG A 17 1.36 15.49 0.07
N ARG A 18 2.06 16.55 -0.36
CA ARG A 18 2.77 16.54 -1.64
C ARG A 18 4.15 15.94 -1.44
N VAL A 19 4.47 14.92 -2.23
CA VAL A 19 5.79 14.27 -2.22
C VAL A 19 6.38 14.27 -3.62
N ARG A 20 7.70 14.26 -3.73
CA ARG A 20 8.36 13.98 -5.01
C ARG A 20 8.07 12.55 -5.41
N GLU A 21 7.71 12.37 -6.65
CA GLU A 21 7.54 11.04 -7.23
C GLU A 21 8.91 10.37 -7.35
N GLN A 22 9.00 9.11 -6.91
CA GLN A 22 10.19 8.28 -7.10
C GLN A 22 9.90 7.27 -8.21
N GLN A 23 10.86 7.10 -9.10
CA GLN A 23 10.86 6.08 -10.14
C GLN A 23 12.22 5.41 -10.13
N GLU A 24 12.25 4.08 -10.10
CA GLU A 24 13.51 3.30 -10.07
C GLU A 24 14.48 3.77 -8.96
N HIS A 25 13.94 4.07 -7.76
CA HIS A 25 14.67 4.64 -6.62
C HIS A 25 15.25 6.05 -6.81
N VAL A 26 14.98 6.73 -7.92
CA VAL A 26 15.41 8.10 -8.18
C VAL A 26 14.24 9.06 -7.98
N ALA A 27 14.47 10.11 -7.20
CA ALA A 27 13.49 11.18 -7.03
C ALA A 27 13.41 12.02 -8.31
N THR A 28 12.21 12.16 -8.85
CA THR A 28 11.93 13.00 -10.02
C THR A 28 11.58 14.43 -9.58
N THR A 29 11.48 15.33 -10.55
CA THR A 29 10.96 16.69 -10.33
C THR A 29 9.43 16.74 -10.23
N ARG A 30 8.74 15.64 -10.59
CA ARG A 30 7.28 15.57 -10.54
C ARG A 30 6.83 15.42 -9.09
N MET A 31 5.80 16.17 -8.74
CA MET A 31 5.15 16.11 -7.44
C MET A 31 3.85 15.33 -7.56
N LYS A 32 3.58 14.45 -6.60
CA LYS A 32 2.29 13.77 -6.46
C LYS A 32 1.69 14.03 -5.09
N THR A 33 0.36 14.04 -5.04
CA THR A 33 -0.39 14.12 -3.79
C THR A 33 -0.63 12.71 -3.27
N VAL A 34 -0.27 12.44 -2.02
CA VAL A 34 -0.47 11.14 -1.38
C VAL A 34 -1.16 11.32 -0.03
N THR A 35 -1.93 10.32 0.38
CA THR A 35 -2.55 10.26 1.70
C THR A 35 -1.49 10.22 2.79
N LYS A 36 -1.71 10.96 3.89
CA LYS A 36 -0.89 10.86 5.10
C LYS A 36 -1.40 9.66 5.91
N HIS A 37 -0.60 8.60 5.98
CA HIS A 37 -0.96 7.41 6.74
C HIS A 37 -0.80 7.63 8.25
N ALA A 38 -1.78 7.18 9.02
CA ALA A 38 -1.64 7.03 10.46
C ALA A 38 -0.70 5.86 10.77
N ALA A 39 0.03 5.94 11.89
CA ALA A 39 0.93 4.88 12.35
C ALA A 39 0.18 3.71 13.01
N VAL A 40 -0.82 3.18 12.30
CA VAL A 40 -1.68 2.07 12.74
C VAL A 40 -1.37 0.86 11.87
N ASN A 41 -1.19 -0.31 12.50
CA ASN A 41 -0.89 -1.57 11.81
C ASN A 41 -2.16 -2.22 11.23
N ALA A 42 -2.81 -1.56 10.27
CA ALA A 42 -3.97 -2.07 9.55
C ALA A 42 -3.61 -2.27 8.07
N TYR A 43 -3.68 -3.51 7.60
CA TYR A 43 -3.21 -3.87 6.28
C TYR A 43 -4.15 -4.86 5.58
N ILE A 44 -4.32 -4.68 4.27
CA ILE A 44 -5.01 -5.59 3.37
C ILE A 44 -3.97 -6.31 2.53
N LEU A 45 -4.04 -7.64 2.54
CA LEU A 45 -3.25 -8.48 1.64
C LEU A 45 -4.03 -8.72 0.35
N ASN A 46 -3.54 -8.18 -0.76
CA ASN A 46 -4.10 -8.53 -2.07
C ASN A 46 -3.56 -9.89 -2.51
N MET A 47 -4.29 -10.96 -2.18
CA MET A 47 -3.90 -12.32 -2.54
C MET A 47 -3.81 -12.50 -4.06
N HIS A 48 -4.71 -11.90 -4.85
CA HIS A 48 -4.76 -12.05 -6.31
C HIS A 48 -3.55 -11.45 -7.03
N ALA A 49 -2.86 -10.50 -6.42
CA ALA A 49 -1.63 -9.94 -6.97
C ALA A 49 -0.41 -10.87 -6.77
N LEU A 50 -0.57 -11.95 -6.01
CA LEU A 50 0.49 -12.93 -5.78
C LEU A 50 0.36 -14.06 -6.81
N HIS A 51 1.47 -14.40 -7.47
CA HIS A 51 1.50 -15.49 -8.45
C HIS A 51 1.09 -16.86 -7.85
N ASN A 52 1.16 -17.00 -6.53
CA ASN A 52 0.76 -18.17 -5.76
C ASN A 52 -0.59 -17.99 -5.03
N TYR A 53 -1.46 -17.07 -5.47
CA TYR A 53 -2.74 -16.79 -4.80
C TYR A 53 -3.56 -18.05 -4.50
N HIS A 54 -3.57 -19.03 -5.42
CA HIS A 54 -4.26 -20.31 -5.28
C HIS A 54 -3.82 -21.10 -4.04
N ARG A 55 -2.53 -21.03 -3.66
CA ARG A 55 -2.01 -21.71 -2.46
C ARG A 55 -2.40 -20.99 -1.18
N ILE A 56 -2.44 -19.66 -1.22
CA ILE A 56 -2.81 -18.84 -0.06
C ILE A 56 -4.31 -18.96 0.20
N ALA A 57 -5.14 -18.91 -0.85
CA ALA A 57 -6.58 -19.12 -0.77
C ALA A 57 -6.97 -20.50 -0.21
N ALA A 58 -6.13 -21.52 -0.38
CA ALA A 58 -6.39 -22.87 0.15
C ALA A 58 -6.17 -23.00 1.68
N VAL A 59 -5.51 -22.02 2.31
CA VAL A 59 -5.15 -22.06 3.75
C VAL A 59 -5.68 -20.87 4.55
N VAL A 60 -6.23 -19.87 3.87
CA VAL A 60 -6.98 -18.78 4.49
C VAL A 60 -8.45 -19.23 4.65
N PRO A 61 -9.07 -19.05 5.84
CA PRO A 61 -10.45 -19.46 6.09
C PRO A 61 -11.48 -18.91 5.10
#